data_AF-A0A059X8D3-F1
#
_entry.id   AF-A0A059X8D3-F1
#
_cell.length_a   1.000
_cell.length_b   1.000
_cell.length_c   1.000
_cell.angle_alpha   90.00
_cell.angle_beta   90.00
_cell.angle_gamma   90.00
#
_symmetry.space_group_name_H-M   'P 1'
#
loop_
_entity.id
_entity.type
_entity.pdbx_description
1 polymer ?
#
loop_
_entity_poly.entity_id
_entity_poly.type
_entity_poly.pdbx_seq_one_letter_code
_entity_poly.pdbx_strand_id
1 'polypeptide(L)'
;SRSVGLARPTARKNIKDADARIAAATKWIAIADAADPAAPVPAAERDDFRRWATSMQRGDAQVPLDYAVADWMLEAAKAAVRSFAHDLQKARLISPTIYDVLAPHFQGDSAWGIQYSQLLGHAPSSQQARETDDPTVCLLNLASDAGLGWMFGDVGEASFWISPEALADKDFSKAWATLEGH
;
A
#
# COMPACT_ATOMS: atom_id res chain seq x y z
N SER A 1 40.26 10.98 27.12
CA SER A 1 39.06 10.85 27.97
C SER A 1 38.30 12.17 27.97
N ARG A 2 37.27 12.28 27.13
CA ARG A 2 36.19 13.28 27.24
C ARG A 2 34.93 12.62 26.68
N SER A 3 34.01 12.28 27.58
CA SER A 3 32.68 11.77 27.28
C SER A 3 31.84 12.91 26.70
N VAL A 4 31.47 12.80 25.43
CA VAL A 4 30.43 13.64 24.83
C VAL A 4 29.10 13.02 25.20
N GLY A 5 28.42 13.60 26.19
CA GLY A 5 27.05 13.25 26.52
C GLY A 5 26.12 13.67 25.37
N LEU A 6 25.81 12.73 24.49
CA LEU A 6 24.70 12.87 23.54
C LEU A 6 23.41 12.81 24.35
N ALA A 7 22.85 13.99 24.62
CA ALA A 7 21.48 14.10 25.09
C ALA A 7 20.56 13.45 24.04
N ARG A 8 19.91 12.33 24.41
CA ARG A 8 18.81 11.77 23.63
C ARG A 8 17.72 12.84 23.52
N PRO A 9 17.19 13.16 22.32
CA PRO A 9 16.05 14.04 22.20
C PRO A 9 14.86 13.37 22.91
N THR A 10 14.49 13.89 24.08
CA THR A 10 13.31 13.48 24.81
C THR A 10 12.07 13.90 24.03
N ALA A 11 11.38 12.86 23.56
CA ALA A 11 10.01 12.74 23.09
C ALA A 11 9.00 13.89 23.33
N ARG A 12 8.21 14.12 22.27
CA ARG A 12 6.77 14.48 22.20
C ARG A 12 6.35 15.88 22.70
N LYS A 13 6.39 16.85 21.78
CA LYS A 13 5.48 18.02 21.71
C LYS A 13 4.65 17.82 20.42
N ASN A 14 3.32 17.92 20.29
CA ASN A 14 2.22 18.47 21.07
C ASN A 14 1.00 17.51 21.02
N ILE A 15 0.56 17.01 22.18
CA ILE A 15 -0.72 16.28 22.35
C ILE A 15 -1.76 17.29 22.91
N LYS A 16 -2.05 18.36 22.18
CA LYS A 16 -3.09 19.33 22.61
C LYS A 16 -4.34 19.35 21.72
N ASP A 17 -4.26 18.81 20.51
CA ASP A 17 -5.39 18.74 19.56
C ASP A 17 -5.69 17.32 19.07
N ALA A 18 -5.15 16.28 19.72
CA ALA A 18 -5.36 14.90 19.26
C ALA A 18 -6.85 14.52 19.26
N ASP A 19 -7.58 14.84 20.32
CA ASP A 19 -9.00 14.52 20.44
C ASP A 19 -9.87 15.32 19.45
N ALA A 20 -9.55 16.61 19.24
CA ALA A 20 -10.23 17.43 18.26
C ALA A 20 -9.98 16.94 16.82
N ARG A 21 -8.76 16.48 16.52
CA ARG A 21 -8.40 15.88 15.23
C ARG A 21 -9.07 14.53 15.04
N ILE A 22 -9.14 13.70 16.08
CA ILE A 22 -9.85 12.42 16.05
C ILE A 22 -11.35 12.68 15.82
N ALA A 23 -11.98 13.57 16.57
CA ALA A 23 -13.38 13.91 16.39
C ALA A 23 -13.68 14.44 14.98
N ALA A 24 -12.82 15.30 14.44
CA ALA A 24 -12.96 15.80 13.08
C ALA A 24 -12.74 14.70 12.03
N ALA A 25 -11.78 13.79 12.23
CA ALA A 25 -11.59 12.62 11.35
C ALA A 25 -12.80 11.68 11.41
N THR A 26 -13.33 11.39 12.61
CA THR A 26 -14.53 10.56 12.81
C THR A 26 -15.75 11.18 12.13
N LYS A 27 -15.91 12.52 12.16
CA LYS A 27 -16.96 13.21 11.39
C LYS A 27 -16.84 12.88 9.90
N TRP A 28 -15.65 13.01 9.31
CA TRP A 28 -15.45 12.76 7.88
C TRP A 28 -15.62 11.30 7.50
N ILE A 29 -15.21 10.37 8.36
CA ILE A 29 -15.47 8.93 8.17
C ILE A 29 -16.98 8.67 8.17
N ALA A 30 -17.72 9.20 9.15
CA ALA A 30 -19.17 9.02 9.21
C ALA A 30 -19.91 9.62 8.00
N ILE A 31 -19.45 10.77 7.50
CA ILE A 31 -19.95 11.37 6.27
C ILE A 31 -19.69 10.44 5.08
N ALA A 32 -18.47 9.91 4.95
CA ALA A 32 -18.10 9.00 3.86
C ALA A 32 -18.89 7.67 3.92
N ASP A 33 -19.09 7.10 5.11
CA ASP A 33 -19.83 5.85 5.31
C ASP A 33 -21.32 6.00 4.95
N ALA A 34 -21.90 7.19 5.16
CA ALA A 34 -23.29 7.48 4.84
C ALA A 34 -23.51 7.96 3.40
N ALA A 35 -22.43 8.33 2.69
CA ALA A 35 -22.51 8.86 1.35
C ALA A 35 -22.77 7.75 0.33
N ASP A 36 -23.61 8.05 -0.67
CA ASP A 36 -23.65 7.26 -1.90
C ASP A 36 -22.40 7.60 -2.72
N PRO A 37 -21.50 6.63 -3.00
CA PRO A 37 -20.29 6.87 -3.78
C PRO A 37 -20.58 7.41 -5.19
N ALA A 38 -21.77 7.16 -5.73
CA ALA A 38 -22.18 7.61 -7.06
C ALA A 38 -22.77 9.04 -7.05
N ALA A 39 -23.14 9.57 -5.88
CA ALA A 39 -23.70 10.90 -5.76
C ALA A 39 -22.61 11.98 -5.71
N PRO A 40 -22.80 13.14 -6.37
CA PRO A 40 -21.83 14.23 -6.30
C PRO A 40 -21.78 14.83 -4.89
N VAL A 41 -20.59 14.93 -4.31
CA VAL A 41 -20.38 15.60 -3.01
C VAL A 41 -20.66 17.11 -3.14
N PRO A 42 -21.48 17.73 -2.28
CA PRO A 42 -21.78 19.16 -2.34
C PRO A 42 -20.54 20.05 -2.28
N ALA A 43 -20.54 21.17 -3.01
CA ALA A 43 -19.37 22.06 -3.09
C ALA A 43 -18.91 22.59 -1.72
N ALA A 44 -19.87 23.00 -0.87
CA ALA A 44 -19.57 23.48 0.48
C ALA A 44 -18.89 22.42 1.35
N GLU A 45 -19.28 21.15 1.19
CA GLU A 45 -18.70 20.03 1.93
C GLU A 45 -17.29 19.70 1.44
N ARG A 46 -17.05 19.74 0.12
CA ARG A 46 -15.70 19.59 -0.45
C ARG A 46 -14.76 20.68 0.04
N ASP A 47 -15.22 21.92 0.09
CA ASP A 47 -14.40 23.05 0.56
C ASP A 47 -14.12 22.93 2.07
N ASP A 48 -15.09 22.48 2.85
CA ASP A 48 -14.91 22.23 4.28
C ASP A 48 -13.93 21.09 4.55
N PHE A 49 -14.05 19.99 3.80
CA PHE A 49 -13.10 18.87 3.85
C PHE A 49 -11.69 19.32 3.48
N ARG A 50 -11.54 20.09 2.40
CA ARG A 50 -10.23 20.58 1.95
C ARG A 50 -9.58 21.44 3.02
N ARG A 51 -10.31 22.38 3.64
CA ARG A 51 -9.80 23.20 4.74
C ARG A 51 -9.32 22.33 5.90
N TRP A 52 -10.14 21.37 6.32
CA TRP A 52 -9.76 20.44 7.38
C TRP A 52 -8.52 19.63 7.01
N ALA A 53 -8.48 19.04 5.82
CA ALA A 53 -7.35 18.23 5.36
C ALA A 53 -6.04 19.02 5.34
N THR A 54 -6.07 20.27 4.85
CA THR A 54 -4.90 21.16 4.84
C THR A 54 -4.46 21.62 6.22
N SER A 55 -5.31 21.49 7.25
CA SER A 55 -4.94 21.85 8.62
C SER A 55 -4.14 20.77 9.36
N MET A 56 -4.05 19.55 8.80
CA MET A 56 -3.35 18.43 9.43
C MET A 56 -1.82 18.55 9.27
N GLN A 57 -1.08 18.54 10.38
CA GLN A 57 0.39 18.55 10.42
C GLN A 57 0.97 17.22 10.88
N ARG A 58 2.04 16.76 10.23
CA ARG A 58 2.82 15.58 10.61
C ARG A 58 4.14 16.00 11.27
N GLY A 59 4.19 15.98 12.60
CA GLY A 59 5.44 16.17 13.38
C GLY A 59 6.06 17.58 13.33
N ASP A 60 7.24 17.73 13.95
CA ASP A 60 8.05 18.96 13.95
C ASP A 60 8.53 19.26 12.52
N ALA A 61 7.82 20.14 11.82
CA ALA A 61 7.92 20.27 10.37
C ALA A 61 9.10 21.14 9.90
N GLN A 62 10.07 20.51 9.23
CA GLN A 62 10.87 21.13 8.16
C GLN A 62 10.30 20.85 6.74
N VAL A 63 9.21 20.08 6.63
CA VAL A 63 8.56 19.76 5.33
C VAL A 63 7.38 20.70 5.11
N PRO A 64 7.27 21.39 3.96
CA PRO A 64 6.14 22.25 3.65
C PRO A 64 4.80 21.49 3.67
N LEU A 65 3.75 22.18 4.12
CA LEU A 65 2.41 21.65 4.41
C LEU A 65 1.69 21.04 3.19
N ASP A 66 2.08 21.46 1.99
CA ASP A 66 1.51 21.05 0.70
C ASP A 66 1.84 19.59 0.33
N TYR A 67 3.06 19.15 0.60
CA TYR A 67 3.50 17.79 0.30
C TYR A 67 2.82 16.74 1.18
N ALA A 68 2.63 17.03 2.47
CA ALA A 68 1.98 16.09 3.37
C ALA A 68 0.52 15.84 2.95
N VAL A 69 -0.21 16.88 2.54
CA VAL A 69 -1.59 16.75 2.05
C VAL A 69 -1.63 15.96 0.75
N ALA A 70 -0.69 16.20 -0.17
CA ALA A 70 -0.58 15.44 -1.41
C ALA A 70 -0.38 13.94 -1.14
N ASP A 71 0.50 13.58 -0.19
CA ASP A 71 0.71 12.19 0.23
C ASP A 71 -0.58 11.54 0.75
N TRP A 72 -1.33 12.22 1.62
CA TRP A 72 -2.61 11.69 2.11
C TRP A 72 -3.63 11.49 1.00
N MET A 73 -3.69 12.41 0.03
CA MET A 73 -4.59 12.28 -1.12
C MET A 73 -4.19 11.09 -2.00
N LEU A 74 -2.89 10.86 -2.19
CA LEU A 74 -2.38 9.69 -2.91
C LEU A 74 -2.70 8.38 -2.17
N GLU A 75 -2.50 8.31 -0.86
CA GLU A 75 -2.86 7.11 -0.07
C GLU A 75 -4.37 6.84 -0.07
N ALA A 76 -5.19 7.88 0.08
CA ALA A 76 -6.63 7.76 -0.01
C ALA A 76 -7.09 7.27 -1.40
N ALA A 77 -6.46 7.79 -2.47
CA ALA A 77 -6.74 7.35 -3.83
C ALA A 77 -6.34 5.88 -4.05
N LYS A 78 -5.18 5.45 -3.57
CA LYS A 78 -4.76 4.02 -3.59
C LYS A 78 -5.77 3.14 -2.85
N ALA A 79 -6.17 3.55 -1.65
CA ALA A 79 -7.15 2.81 -0.85
C ALA A 79 -8.50 2.68 -1.57
N ALA A 80 -8.96 3.74 -2.26
CA ALA A 80 -10.18 3.71 -3.06
C ALA A 80 -10.07 2.73 -4.23
N VAL A 81 -8.98 2.77 -5.00
CA VAL A 81 -8.73 1.81 -6.10
C VAL A 81 -8.76 0.37 -5.59
N ARG A 82 -8.03 0.07 -4.50
CA ARG A 82 -8.00 -1.27 -3.90
C ARG A 82 -9.37 -1.72 -3.43
N SER A 83 -10.10 -0.85 -2.75
CA SER A 83 -11.42 -1.16 -2.21
C SER A 83 -12.47 -1.38 -3.30
N PHE A 84 -12.32 -0.75 -4.47
CA PHE A 84 -13.28 -0.83 -5.57
C PHE A 84 -12.89 -1.88 -6.62
N ALA A 85 -11.69 -2.46 -6.55
CA ALA A 85 -11.16 -3.40 -7.55
C ALA A 85 -12.05 -4.63 -7.80
N HIS A 86 -12.88 -5.03 -6.82
CA HIS A 86 -13.78 -6.18 -6.92
C HIS A 86 -15.18 -5.84 -7.47
N ASP A 87 -15.49 -4.55 -7.70
CA ASP A 87 -16.82 -4.09 -8.12
C ASP A 87 -16.69 -3.14 -9.32
N LEU A 88 -17.09 -3.63 -10.50
CA LEU A 88 -16.98 -2.87 -11.74
C LEU A 88 -17.78 -1.56 -11.72
N GLN A 89 -18.91 -1.49 -11.02
CA GLN A 89 -19.70 -0.27 -10.96
C GLN A 89 -19.01 0.78 -10.09
N LYS A 90 -18.41 0.37 -8.97
CA LYS A 90 -17.63 1.28 -8.12
C LYS A 90 -16.31 1.69 -8.77
N ALA A 91 -15.62 0.76 -9.43
CA ALA A 91 -14.37 1.05 -10.13
C ALA A 91 -14.55 2.13 -11.22
N ARG A 92 -15.73 2.18 -11.87
CA ARG A 92 -16.11 3.22 -12.84
C ARG A 92 -16.29 4.61 -12.24
N LEU A 93 -16.48 4.73 -10.93
CA LEU A 93 -16.57 6.02 -10.25
C LEU A 93 -15.20 6.69 -10.10
N ILE A 94 -14.12 5.92 -10.21
CA ILE A 94 -12.75 6.45 -10.17
C ILE A 94 -12.42 7.02 -11.55
N SER A 95 -12.13 8.32 -11.58
CA SER A 95 -11.70 9.00 -12.82
C SER A 95 -10.47 8.32 -13.42
N PRO A 96 -10.40 8.09 -14.74
CA PRO A 96 -9.21 7.58 -15.42
C PRO A 96 -7.92 8.34 -15.06
N THR A 97 -8.01 9.65 -14.85
CA THR A 97 -6.86 10.48 -14.45
C THR A 97 -6.25 10.05 -13.11
N ILE A 98 -7.06 9.49 -12.19
CA ILE A 98 -6.54 8.96 -10.92
C ILE A 98 -5.71 7.70 -11.18
N TYR A 99 -6.11 6.84 -12.12
CA TYR A 99 -5.28 5.69 -12.51
C TYR A 99 -3.96 6.14 -13.16
N ASP A 100 -4.00 7.17 -14.01
CA ASP A 100 -2.78 7.71 -14.63
C ASP A 100 -1.80 8.27 -13.59
N VAL A 101 -2.32 9.03 -12.61
CA VAL A 101 -1.51 9.59 -11.51
C VAL A 101 -0.95 8.48 -10.61
N LEU A 102 -1.72 7.42 -10.36
CA LEU A 102 -1.29 6.34 -9.49
C LEU A 102 -0.45 5.28 -10.19
N ALA A 103 -0.42 5.23 -11.53
CA ALA A 103 0.28 4.19 -12.29
C ALA A 103 1.72 3.95 -11.81
N PRO A 104 2.56 4.97 -11.54
CA PRO A 104 3.92 4.76 -11.03
C PRO A 104 3.98 4.04 -9.69
N HIS A 105 2.94 4.14 -8.86
CA HIS A 105 2.89 3.47 -7.56
C HIS A 105 2.59 1.97 -7.66
N PHE A 106 2.13 1.48 -8.82
CA PHE A 106 1.83 0.07 -9.09
C PHE A 106 2.86 -0.62 -10.00
N GLN A 107 3.98 0.05 -10.31
CA GLN A 107 4.94 -0.43 -11.31
C GLN A 107 5.90 -1.52 -10.79
N GLY A 108 5.74 -2.01 -9.56
CA GLY A 108 6.59 -3.06 -8.98
C GLY A 108 8.07 -2.67 -8.85
N ASP A 109 8.44 -1.43 -9.15
CA ASP A 109 9.82 -0.97 -9.12
C ASP A 109 10.20 -0.64 -7.67
N SER A 110 11.23 -1.32 -7.15
CA SER A 110 11.76 -1.11 -5.81
C SER A 110 13.20 -0.62 -5.89
N ALA A 111 13.74 -0.11 -4.77
CA ALA A 111 15.15 0.29 -4.70
C ALA A 111 16.13 -0.87 -5.03
N TRP A 112 15.64 -2.10 -5.02
CA TRP A 112 16.39 -3.34 -5.25
C TRP A 112 16.14 -3.95 -6.63
N GLY A 113 15.39 -3.24 -7.49
CA GLY A 113 15.05 -3.66 -8.84
C GLY A 113 13.55 -3.93 -9.01
N ILE A 114 13.19 -4.43 -10.18
CA ILE A 114 11.79 -4.66 -10.51
C ILE A 114 11.32 -5.96 -9.87
N GLN A 115 10.24 -5.84 -9.12
CA GLN A 115 9.54 -6.91 -8.44
C GLN A 115 8.24 -7.21 -9.18
N TYR A 116 7.98 -8.48 -9.46
CA TYR A 116 6.81 -8.87 -10.25
C TYR A 116 5.97 -9.89 -9.50
N SER A 117 4.68 -9.63 -9.45
CA SER A 117 3.69 -10.67 -9.21
C SER A 117 3.41 -11.40 -10.53
N GLN A 118 3.48 -12.72 -10.55
CA GLN A 118 3.29 -13.52 -11.76
C GLN A 118 2.58 -14.84 -11.45
N LEU A 119 1.84 -15.34 -12.44
CA LEU A 119 1.27 -16.68 -12.42
C LEU A 119 2.09 -17.56 -13.37
N LEU A 120 2.55 -18.72 -12.87
CA LEU A 120 3.41 -19.64 -13.62
C LEU A 120 4.79 -19.07 -13.98
N GLY A 121 5.67 -19.95 -14.47
CA GLY A 121 7.01 -19.59 -14.94
C GLY A 121 8.09 -19.70 -13.86
N HIS A 122 9.25 -19.11 -14.15
CA HIS A 122 10.39 -19.07 -13.23
C HIS A 122 10.27 -17.87 -12.32
N ALA A 123 10.15 -18.10 -11.01
CA ALA A 123 10.06 -17.01 -10.03
C ALA A 123 11.45 -16.44 -9.73
N PRO A 124 11.66 -15.12 -9.93
CA PRO A 124 12.83 -14.47 -9.35
C PRO A 124 12.70 -14.54 -7.82
N SER A 125 13.83 -14.70 -7.13
CA SER A 125 13.86 -14.60 -5.67
C SER A 125 14.84 -13.53 -5.21
N SER A 126 14.48 -12.86 -4.12
CA SER A 126 15.30 -11.86 -3.44
C SER A 126 16.53 -12.46 -2.75
N GLN A 127 16.47 -13.73 -2.32
CA GLN A 127 17.58 -14.40 -1.63
C GLN A 127 18.06 -15.69 -2.32
N GLN A 128 17.16 -16.65 -2.53
CA GLN A 128 17.50 -17.98 -3.02
C GLN A 128 16.63 -18.33 -4.22
N ALA A 129 17.04 -17.82 -5.39
CA ALA A 129 16.37 -18.17 -6.64
C ALA A 129 16.54 -19.66 -6.90
N ARG A 130 15.43 -20.34 -7.19
CA ARG A 130 15.48 -21.74 -7.63
C ARG A 130 16.26 -21.83 -8.93
N GLU A 131 17.01 -22.91 -9.06
CA GLU A 131 17.75 -23.21 -10.28
C GLU A 131 16.77 -23.38 -11.46
N THR A 132 17.23 -23.09 -12.67
CA THR A 132 16.37 -23.14 -13.86
C THR A 132 15.97 -24.56 -14.26
N ASP A 133 16.66 -25.56 -13.73
CA ASP A 133 16.39 -27.00 -13.86
C ASP A 133 15.66 -27.59 -12.64
N ASP A 134 15.28 -26.76 -11.65
CA ASP A 134 14.41 -27.19 -10.55
C ASP A 134 13.08 -27.70 -11.13
N PRO A 135 12.69 -28.96 -10.85
CA PRO A 135 11.50 -29.55 -11.45
C PRO A 135 10.19 -28.96 -10.91
N THR A 136 10.23 -28.18 -9.83
CA THR A 136 9.03 -27.63 -9.21
C THR A 136 8.45 -26.48 -10.00
N VAL A 137 7.12 -26.41 -10.04
CA VAL A 137 6.40 -25.40 -10.79
C VAL A 137 5.98 -24.29 -9.84
N CYS A 138 6.36 -23.04 -10.14
CA CYS A 138 5.77 -21.88 -9.47
C CYS A 138 4.33 -21.74 -9.94
N LEU A 139 3.36 -21.76 -9.02
CA LEU A 139 1.96 -21.50 -9.32
C LEU A 139 1.68 -19.99 -9.32
N LEU A 140 2.21 -19.30 -8.32
CA LEU A 140 1.98 -17.89 -8.09
C LEU A 140 3.18 -17.29 -7.36
N ASN A 141 3.66 -16.15 -7.83
CA ASN A 141 4.57 -15.28 -7.10
C ASN A 141 3.86 -13.97 -6.80
N LEU A 142 3.91 -13.52 -5.56
CA LEU A 142 3.41 -12.23 -5.11
C LEU A 142 4.58 -11.45 -4.54
N ALA A 143 4.99 -10.40 -5.22
CA ALA A 143 6.01 -9.52 -4.68
C ALA A 143 5.39 -8.43 -3.79
N SER A 144 6.19 -7.86 -2.90
CA SER A 144 5.79 -6.67 -2.15
C SER A 144 5.35 -5.57 -3.12
N ASP A 145 4.27 -4.87 -2.80
CA ASP A 145 3.70 -3.87 -3.69
C ASP A 145 3.08 -2.77 -2.83
N ALA A 146 3.80 -1.65 -2.74
CA ALA A 146 3.34 -0.47 -2.01
C ALA A 146 2.08 0.15 -2.63
N GLY A 147 1.87 -0.04 -3.94
CA GLY A 147 0.67 0.32 -4.67
C GLY A 147 -0.54 -0.51 -4.26
N LEU A 148 -0.37 -1.79 -3.94
CA LEU A 148 -1.42 -2.68 -3.42
C LEU A 148 -1.49 -2.71 -1.88
N GLY A 149 -0.49 -2.18 -1.19
CA GLY A 149 -0.48 -2.01 0.26
C GLY A 149 -0.11 -3.27 1.03
N TRP A 150 0.51 -4.24 0.36
CA TRP A 150 1.09 -5.41 1.03
C TRP A 150 2.62 -5.33 0.99
N MET A 151 3.25 -5.90 2.00
CA MET A 151 4.70 -6.00 2.11
C MET A 151 5.05 -7.31 2.81
N PHE A 152 5.99 -8.04 2.21
CA PHE A 152 6.48 -9.32 2.71
C PHE A 152 7.88 -9.11 3.28
N GLY A 153 8.02 -9.19 4.61
CA GLY A 153 9.31 -8.96 5.28
C GLY A 153 9.91 -7.58 4.96
N ASP A 154 11.18 -7.55 4.58
CA ASP A 154 11.88 -6.35 4.09
C ASP A 154 11.74 -6.24 2.56
N VAL A 155 10.53 -5.92 2.10
CA VAL A 155 10.22 -5.72 0.67
C VAL A 155 10.46 -6.96 -0.21
N GLY A 156 10.33 -8.19 0.30
CA GLY A 156 10.53 -9.41 -0.51
C GLY A 156 9.25 -9.94 -1.15
N GLU A 157 9.09 -11.27 -1.19
CA GLU A 157 8.06 -11.96 -1.96
C GLU A 157 7.48 -13.20 -1.26
N ALA A 158 6.27 -13.57 -1.65
CA ALA A 158 5.62 -14.81 -1.31
C ALA A 158 5.41 -15.65 -2.57
N SER A 159 6.05 -16.83 -2.65
CA SER A 159 5.96 -17.71 -3.81
C SER A 159 5.29 -19.04 -3.45
N PHE A 160 4.43 -19.53 -4.32
CA PHE A 160 3.67 -20.77 -4.15
C PHE A 160 4.11 -21.79 -5.20
N TRP A 161 4.40 -23.00 -4.76
CA TRP A 161 5.07 -24.02 -5.55
C TRP A 161 4.34 -25.37 -5.47
N ILE A 162 4.53 -26.21 -6.47
CA ILE A 162 3.99 -27.56 -6.53
C ILE A 162 4.94 -28.48 -7.32
N SER A 163 4.94 -29.79 -7.02
CA SER A 163 5.66 -30.76 -7.86
C SER A 163 4.87 -31.04 -9.16
N PRO A 164 5.54 -31.42 -10.26
CA PRO A 164 4.86 -31.79 -11.51
C PRO A 164 3.85 -32.92 -11.34
N GLU A 165 4.17 -33.92 -10.52
CA GLU A 165 3.30 -35.09 -10.26
C GLU A 165 2.02 -34.65 -9.54
N ALA A 166 2.15 -33.83 -8.48
CA ALA A 166 1.01 -33.30 -7.75
C ALA A 166 0.16 -32.37 -8.64
N LEU A 167 0.79 -31.59 -9.52
CA LEU A 167 0.08 -30.75 -10.49
C LEU A 167 -0.69 -31.60 -11.51
N ALA A 168 -0.07 -32.68 -12.02
CA ALA A 168 -0.71 -33.61 -12.95
C ALA A 168 -1.94 -34.30 -12.31
N ASP A 169 -1.82 -34.67 -11.04
CA ASP A 169 -2.90 -35.25 -10.24
C ASP A 169 -3.93 -34.21 -9.75
N LYS A 170 -3.68 -32.91 -9.98
CA LYS A 170 -4.45 -31.77 -9.45
C LYS A 170 -4.56 -31.77 -7.92
N ASP A 171 -3.56 -32.32 -7.25
CA ASP A 171 -3.48 -32.42 -5.80
C ASP A 171 -2.79 -31.17 -5.23
N PHE A 172 -3.53 -30.06 -5.19
CA PHE A 172 -3.05 -28.79 -4.63
C PHE A 172 -2.83 -28.82 -3.11
N SER A 173 -3.23 -29.90 -2.43
CA SER A 173 -2.91 -30.08 -1.00
C SER A 173 -1.41 -30.26 -0.75
N LYS A 174 -0.66 -30.62 -1.80
CA LYS A 174 0.80 -30.76 -1.80
C LYS A 174 1.53 -29.49 -2.21
N ALA A 175 0.82 -28.39 -2.48
CA ALA A 175 1.47 -27.11 -2.73
C ALA A 175 2.10 -26.56 -1.44
N TRP A 176 3.22 -25.85 -1.57
CA TRP A 176 3.87 -25.16 -0.46
C TRP A 176 4.18 -23.73 -0.82
N ALA A 177 4.52 -22.91 0.19
CA ALA A 177 4.88 -21.52 0.00
C ALA A 177 6.23 -21.20 0.62
N THR A 178 6.94 -20.24 0.01
CA THR A 178 8.13 -19.59 0.57
C THR A 178 7.81 -18.11 0.80
N LEU A 179 8.41 -17.53 1.83
CA LEU A 179 8.29 -16.11 2.16
C LEU A 179 9.71 -15.59 2.40
N GLU A 180 10.16 -14.71 1.52
CA GLU A 180 11.51 -14.15 1.55
C GLU A 180 11.43 -12.63 1.76
N GLY A 181 12.49 -12.06 2.33
CA GLY A 181 12.72 -10.61 2.45
C GLY A 181 14.06 -10.25 1.81
N HIS A 182 14.26 -9.01 1.36
CA HIS A 182 15.58 -8.59 0.88
C HIS A 182 16.64 -8.49 1.98
#